data_AF-A0AAD5JTW1-F1
#
_entry.id   AF-A0AAD5JTW1-F1
#
_cell.length_a   1.000
_cell.length_b   1.000
_cell.length_c   1.000
_cell.angle_alpha   90.00
_cell.angle_beta   90.00
_cell.angle_gamma   90.00
#
_symmetry.space_group_name_H-M   'P 1'
#
loop_
_entity.id
_entity.type
_entity.pdbx_description
1 polymer ?
#
loop_
_entity_poly.entity_id
_entity_poly.type
_entity_poly.pdbx_seq_one_letter_code
_entity_poly.pdbx_strand_id
1 'polypeptide(L)' 'KVTLACIICRKKKVKCDGVQPTCSRCHSMGIQCQYSDPPKKRGPPKGYVEVINNRAHRIES' A
#
# COMPACT_ATOMS: atom_id res chain seq x y z
N LYS A 1 11.59 1.74 18.09
CA LYS A 1 10.99 0.71 17.20
C LYS A 1 10.48 1.42 15.96
N VAL A 2 10.94 1.08 14.76
CA VAL A 2 10.40 1.62 13.50
C VAL A 2 9.15 0.82 13.12
N THR A 3 8.05 1.51 12.83
CA THR A 3 6.77 0.89 12.47
C THR A 3 6.65 0.61 10.97
N LEU A 4 7.39 1.36 10.14
CA LEU A 4 7.36 1.22 8.68
C LEU A 4 8.78 1.23 8.10
N ALA A 5 9.20 0.07 7.56
CA ALA A 5 10.41 -0.03 6.76
C ALA A 5 10.12 0.34 5.29
N CYS A 6 11.07 1.00 4.63
CA CYS A 6 10.97 1.29 3.20
C CYS A 6 10.93 0.00 2.36
N ILE A 7 10.46 0.10 1.12
CA ILE A 7 10.32 -1.01 0.17
C ILE A 7 11.65 -1.74 -0.02
N ILE A 8 12.75 -1.01 -0.13
CA ILE A 8 14.05 -1.62 -0.36
C ILE A 8 14.52 -2.42 0.86
N CYS A 9 14.40 -1.85 2.06
CA CYS A 9 14.76 -2.56 3.28
C CYS A 9 13.86 -3.78 3.51
N ARG A 10 12.56 -3.69 3.19
CA ARG A 10 11.64 -4.84 3.18
C ARG A 10 12.09 -5.93 2.20
N LYS A 11 12.37 -5.57 0.94
CA LYS A 11 12.79 -6.50 -0.10
C LYS A 11 14.11 -7.19 0.24
N LYS A 12 15.05 -6.45 0.83
CA LYS A 12 16.35 -6.96 1.27
C LYS A 12 16.30 -7.65 2.65
N LYS A 13 15.15 -7.66 3.34
CA LYS A 13 14.98 -8.19 4.70
C LYS A 13 16.02 -7.66 5.70
N VAL A 14 16.36 -6.38 5.60
CA VAL A 14 17.32 -5.71 6.50
C VAL A 14 16.60 -4.72 7.42
N LYS A 15 17.25 -4.39 8.54
CA LYS A 15 16.78 -3.33 9.44
C LYS A 15 16.69 -2.00 8.67
N CYS A 16 15.57 -1.32 8.82
CA CYS A 16 15.35 0.02 8.28
C CYS A 16 15.30 1.01 9.45
N ASP A 17 16.03 2.12 9.32
CA ASP A 17 16.04 3.18 10.32
C ASP A 17 14.83 4.12 10.21
N GLY A 18 14.02 3.99 9.14
CA GLY A 18 12.76 4.71 8.97
C GLY A 18 12.91 6.22 8.79
N VAL A 19 14.13 6.73 8.63
CA VAL A 19 14.41 8.14 8.36
C VAL A 19 13.78 8.53 7.01
N GLN A 20 13.11 9.68 6.98
CA GLN A 20 12.48 10.27 5.79
C GLN A 20 13.22 11.55 5.39
N PRO A 21 13.40 11.83 4.08
CA PRO A 21 12.82 11.14 2.92
C PRO A 21 13.51 9.83 2.53
N THR A 22 14.74 9.60 2.99
CA THR A 22 15.56 8.44 2.63
C THR A 22 16.16 7.83 3.89
N CYS A 23 16.00 6.52 4.08
CA CYS A 23 16.65 5.84 5.21
C CYS A 23 18.18 5.81 5.04
N SER A 24 18.94 5.78 6.15
CA SER A 24 20.40 5.83 6.12
C SER A 24 21.01 4.77 5.19
N ARG A 25 20.47 3.55 5.19
CA ARG A 25 20.92 2.50 4.29
C ARG A 25 20.68 2.83 2.81
N CYS A 26 19.49 3.32 2.46
CA CYS A 26 19.21 3.71 1.07
C CYS A 26 20.10 4.89 0.64
N HIS A 27 20.36 5.83 1.55
CA HIS A 27 21.24 6.96 1.31
C HIS A 27 22.68 6.51 1.03
N SER A 28 23.26 5.68 1.91
CA SER A 28 24.63 5.15 1.71
C SER A 28 24.77 4.26 0.48
N MET A 29 23.70 3.59 0.07
CA MET A 29 23.68 2.74 -1.13
C MET A 29 23.37 3.53 -2.41
N GLY A 30 23.04 4.82 -2.32
CA GLY A 30 22.68 5.66 -3.47
C GLY A 30 21.42 5.18 -4.22
N ILE A 31 20.53 4.46 -3.53
CA ILE A 31 19.31 3.90 -4.13
C ILE A 31 18.08 4.73 -3.79
N GLN A 32 17.10 4.71 -4.68
CA GLN A 32 15.84 5.40 -4.45
C GLN A 32 15.08 4.76 -3.29
N CYS A 33 14.97 5.49 -2.18
CA CYS A 33 14.18 5.07 -1.04
C CYS A 33 12.70 5.34 -1.35
N GLN A 34 11.88 4.31 -1.24
CA GLN A 34 10.44 4.43 -1.43
C GLN A 34 9.76 3.81 -0.23
N TYR A 35 8.87 4.56 0.40
CA TYR A 35 7.93 4.03 1.36
C TYR A 35 6.63 3.81 0.58
N SER A 36 6.06 2.61 0.60
CA SER A 36 4.75 2.40 -0.01
C SER A 36 3.74 3.18 0.83
N ASP A 37 3.09 4.17 0.23
CA ASP A 37 1.79 4.61 0.72
C ASP A 37 0.84 3.42 0.77
N PRO A 38 -0.08 3.37 1.75
CA PRO A 38 -1.14 2.38 1.74
C PRO A 38 -1.81 2.41 0.36
N PRO A 39 -2.08 1.24 -0.26
CA PRO A 39 -2.67 1.19 -1.59
C PRO A 39 -3.92 2.08 -1.57
N LYS A 40 -3.94 3.12 -2.41
CA LYS A 40 -5.11 3.99 -2.60
C LYS A 40 -6.30 3.07 -2.77
N LYS A 41 -7.27 3.22 -1.87
CA LYS A 41 -8.48 2.40 -1.71
C LYS A 41 -8.85 1.77 -3.05
N ARG A 42 -8.54 0.48 -3.20
CA ARG A 42 -9.06 -0.30 -4.33
C ARG A 42 -10.57 -0.05 -4.30
N GLY A 43 -11.14 0.30 -5.46
CA GLY A 43 -12.59 0.44 -5.59
C GLY A 43 -13.33 -0.79 -5.04
N PRO A 44 -14.66 -0.71 -4.91
CA PRO A 44 -15.45 -1.74 -4.25
C PRO A 44 -15.02 -3.14 -4.68
N PRO A 45 -14.87 -4.09 -3.73
CA PRO A 45 -14.38 -5.43 -4.03
C PRO A 45 -15.17 -6.03 -5.20
N LYS A 46 -14.48 -6.68 -6.13
CA LYS A 46 -15.08 -7.45 -7.23
C LYS A 46 -16.13 -8.39 -6.63
N GLY A 47 -17.41 -8.05 -6.79
CA GLY A 47 -18.55 -8.69 -6.11
C GLY A 47 -19.58 -7.69 -5.56
N TYR A 48 -19.20 -6.45 -5.28
CA TYR A 48 -20.14 -5.41 -4.83
C TYR A 48 -21.09 -4.96 -5.93
N VAL A 49 -20.66 -5.02 -7.21
CA VAL A 49 -21.50 -4.66 -8.36
C VAL A 49 -22.73 -5.58 -8.48
N GLU A 50 -22.57 -6.87 -8.15
CA GLU A 50 -23.68 -7.83 -8.19
C GLU A 50 -24.74 -7.53 -7.10
N VAL A 51 -24.29 -7.09 -5.93
CA VAL A 51 -25.19 -6.66 -4.83
C VAL A 51 -25.99 -5.41 -5.20
N ILE A 52 -25.37 -4.44 -5.90
CA ILE A 52 -26.08 -3.24 -6.38
C ILE A 52 -27.14 -3.62 -7.42
N ASN A 53 -26.80 -4.52 -8.35
CA ASN A 53 -27.72 -4.93 -9.42
C ASN A 53 -28.93 -5.71 -8.88
N ASN A 54 -28.72 -6.59 -7.88
CA ASN A 54 -29.79 -7.36 -7.26
C ASN A 54 -30.85 -6.48 -6.54
N ARG A 55 -30.44 -5.32 -6.00
CA ARG A 55 -31.39 -4.37 -5.38
C ARG A 55 -32.17 -3.55 -6.41
N ALA A 56 -31.58 -3.22 -7.55
CA ALA A 56 -32.29 -2.53 -8.63
C ALA A 56 -33.50 -3.34 -9.12
N HIS A 57 -33.34 -4.66 -9.21
CA HIS A 57 -34.40 -5.58 -9.66
C HIS A 57 -35.59 -5.73 -8.70
N ARG A 58 -35.52 -5.19 -7.48
CA ARG A 58 -36.65 -5.16 -6.53
C ARG A 58 -37.44 -3.85 -6.56
N ILE A 59 -36.91 -2.80 -7.19
CA ILE A 59 -37.56 -1.48 -7.24
C ILE A 59 -38.33 -1.32 -8.57
N GLU A 60 -37.96 -2.07 -9.61
CA GLU A 60 -38.65 -2.08 -10.91
C GLU A 60 -39.65 -3.25 -11.05
N SER A 61 -40.29 -3.68 -9.96
CA SER A 61 -41.40 -4.64 -10.01
C SER A 61 -42.56 -4.22 -9.12
#